data_AF-A0A2V6KA48-F1
#
_entry.id   AF-A0A2V6KA48-F1
#
_cell.length_a   1.000
_cell.length_b   1.000
_cell.length_c   1.000
_cell.angle_alpha   90.00
_cell.angle_beta   90.00
_cell.angle_gamma   90.00
#
_symmetry.space_group_name_H-M   'P 1'
#
loop_
_entity.id
_entity.type
_entity.pdbx_description
1 polymer ?
#
loop_
_entity_poly.entity_id
_entity_poly.type
_entity_poly.pdbx_seq_one_letter_code
_entity_poly.pdbx_strand_id
1 'polypeptide(L)'
;MARYPDDLSLRTARALFFRDAKLGPDGGYNNRWVRVETKPIPFYFPNWPSRVAAARLHDLHHIAAEYGTDWPGEGEIAAWEIASGCGGYHAAWLLNLGGFGAGLLVAPRRVFLAFLRGRRAKTNLYKNGIDESRLDQMTVGILRDELGLHARVTSARSADLALFGLWCIPSILTWLPLPLVVLVVLWLIVRAKHRTS
;
A
#
# COMPACT_ATOMS: atom_id res chain seq x y z
N MET A 1 2.77 13.68 10.03
CA MET A 1 2.81 13.29 8.61
C MET A 1 4.06 13.91 8.03
N ALA A 2 5.01 13.11 7.55
CA ALA A 2 6.26 13.63 7.01
C ALA A 2 5.98 14.31 5.68
N ARG A 3 6.40 15.56 5.53
CA ARG A 3 6.19 16.34 4.31
C ARG A 3 7.52 16.49 3.59
N TYR A 4 7.59 16.02 2.34
CA TYR A 4 8.79 16.13 1.52
C TYR A 4 8.68 17.38 0.63
N PRO A 5 9.64 18.32 0.71
CA PRO A 5 9.68 19.49 -0.15
C PRO A 5 9.70 19.13 -1.64
N ASP A 6 9.05 19.97 -2.47
CA ASP A 6 8.88 19.73 -3.92
C ASP A 6 10.21 19.78 -4.69
N ASP A 7 11.21 20.47 -4.16
CA ASP A 7 12.54 20.64 -4.74
C ASP A 7 13.49 19.48 -4.44
N LEU A 8 13.15 18.58 -3.50
CA LEU A 8 13.97 17.40 -3.23
C LEU A 8 13.97 16.43 -4.41
N SER A 9 15.15 15.88 -4.73
CA SER A 9 15.24 14.73 -5.64
C SER A 9 14.51 13.52 -5.06
N LEU A 10 13.94 12.67 -5.92
CA LEU A 10 13.25 11.45 -5.47
C LEU A 10 14.19 10.51 -4.71
N ARG A 11 15.48 10.45 -5.08
CA ARG A 11 16.47 9.65 -4.32
C ARG A 11 16.61 10.16 -2.89
N THR A 12 16.76 11.47 -2.72
CA THR A 12 16.92 12.10 -1.40
C THR A 12 15.65 11.94 -0.58
N ALA A 13 14.49 12.24 -1.18
CA ALA A 13 13.20 12.08 -0.52
C ALA A 13 12.95 10.63 -0.07
N ARG A 14 13.36 9.64 -0.88
CA ARG A 14 13.24 8.22 -0.54
C ARG A 14 14.17 7.80 0.60
N ALA A 15 15.40 8.30 0.62
CA ALA A 15 16.31 8.05 1.74
C ALA A 15 15.76 8.63 3.06
N LEU A 16 15.17 9.84 3.00
CA LEU A 16 14.48 10.44 4.14
C LEU A 16 13.26 9.61 4.56
N PHE A 17 12.45 9.15 3.59
CA PHE A 17 11.31 8.28 3.85
C PHE A 17 11.70 7.00 4.57
N PHE A 18 12.77 6.32 4.14
CA PHE A 18 13.23 5.12 4.82
C PHE A 18 13.67 5.38 6.26
N ARG A 19 14.35 6.50 6.50
CA ARG A 19 14.72 6.93 7.85
C ARG A 19 13.48 7.17 8.71
N ASP A 20 12.53 7.94 8.18
CA ASP A 20 11.33 8.36 8.91
C ASP A 20 10.39 7.18 9.20
N ALA A 21 10.28 6.23 8.27
CA ALA A 21 9.52 4.99 8.40
C ALA A 21 10.29 3.85 9.10
N LYS A 22 11.56 4.08 9.47
CA LYS A 22 12.44 3.09 10.14
C LYS A 22 12.63 1.79 9.33
N LEU A 23 12.71 1.90 8.01
CA LEU A 23 12.81 0.77 7.07
C LEU A 23 14.26 0.32 6.79
N GLY A 24 15.25 0.96 7.42
CA GLY A 24 16.68 0.72 7.15
C GLY A 24 17.20 1.49 5.92
N PRO A 25 18.50 1.45 5.63
CA PRO A 25 19.14 2.32 4.63
C PRO A 25 18.70 2.09 3.18
N ASP A 26 18.23 0.88 2.85
CA ASP A 26 17.79 0.48 1.51
C ASP A 26 16.29 0.15 1.43
N GLY A 27 15.51 0.48 2.46
CA GLY A 27 14.09 0.13 2.56
C GLY A 27 13.83 -1.38 2.69
N GLY A 28 14.88 -2.18 2.93
CA GLY A 28 14.82 -3.63 2.96
C GLY A 28 14.71 -4.28 1.57
N TYR A 29 15.01 -3.56 0.50
CA TYR A 29 14.91 -4.08 -0.87
C TYR A 29 15.85 -5.25 -1.14
N ASN A 30 17.03 -5.29 -0.51
CA ASN A 30 17.99 -6.38 -0.69
C ASN A 30 17.83 -7.49 0.35
N ASN A 31 16.87 -7.38 1.28
CA ASN A 31 16.60 -8.42 2.26
C ASN A 31 16.03 -9.66 1.56
N ARG A 32 16.50 -10.86 1.93
CA ARG A 32 15.97 -12.14 1.43
C ARG A 32 14.55 -12.42 1.92
N TRP A 33 14.21 -11.90 3.10
CA TRP A 33 12.93 -12.13 3.78
C TRP A 33 12.32 -10.80 4.18
N VAL A 34 11.02 -10.63 3.92
CA VAL A 34 10.23 -9.53 4.44
C VAL A 34 9.68 -9.97 5.79
N ARG A 35 9.84 -9.11 6.80
CA ARG A 35 9.22 -9.27 8.12
C ARG A 35 7.98 -8.40 8.19
N VAL A 36 6.82 -9.00 8.39
CA VAL A 36 5.59 -8.27 8.71
C VAL A 36 5.42 -8.27 10.22
N GLU A 37 5.43 -7.09 10.83
CA GLU A 37 5.22 -6.94 12.28
C GLU A 37 3.72 -7.02 12.63
N THR A 38 3.13 -8.21 12.46
CA THR A 38 1.83 -8.55 13.05
C THR A 38 2.04 -9.06 14.47
N LYS A 39 1.74 -8.27 15.49
CA LYS A 39 1.71 -8.79 16.88
C LYS A 39 0.53 -9.77 17.02
N PRO A 40 0.67 -10.93 17.69
CA PRO A 40 1.80 -11.39 18.51
C PRO A 40 2.86 -12.25 17.79
N ILE A 41 2.63 -12.69 16.54
CA ILE A 41 3.57 -13.56 15.81
C ILE A 41 4.05 -12.85 14.53
N PRO A 42 5.34 -12.47 14.44
CA PRO A 42 5.87 -11.89 13.22
C PRO A 42 5.84 -12.94 12.09
N PHE A 43 5.29 -12.55 10.94
CA PHE A 43 5.27 -13.41 9.76
C PHE A 43 6.43 -13.04 8.84
N TYR A 44 7.08 -14.06 8.27
CA TYR A 44 8.18 -13.89 7.33
C TYR A 44 7.84 -14.58 6.01
N PHE A 45 8.10 -13.90 4.90
CA PHE A 45 8.00 -14.50 3.57
C PHE A 45 9.15 -14.02 2.66
N PRO A 46 9.50 -14.78 1.61
CA PRO A 46 10.61 -14.41 0.73
C PRO A 46 10.32 -13.08 0.02
N ASN A 47 11.35 -12.24 -0.12
CA ASN A 47 11.24 -10.96 -0.80
C ASN A 47 11.39 -11.14 -2.32
N TRP A 48 10.28 -11.54 -2.96
CA TRP A 48 10.27 -11.83 -4.40
C TRP A 48 10.61 -10.58 -5.24
N PRO A 49 11.34 -10.72 -6.36
CA PRO A 49 11.69 -9.58 -7.22
C PRO A 49 10.48 -8.75 -7.68
N SER A 50 9.34 -9.40 -7.96
CA SER A 50 8.08 -8.74 -8.33
C SER A 50 7.50 -7.89 -7.19
N ARG A 51 7.65 -8.31 -5.94
CA ARG A 51 7.26 -7.51 -4.77
C ARG A 51 8.20 -6.33 -4.58
N VAL A 52 9.51 -6.53 -4.73
CA VAL A 52 10.49 -5.44 -4.63
C VAL A 52 10.23 -4.37 -5.69
N ALA A 53 9.93 -4.79 -6.93
CA ALA A 53 9.58 -3.87 -8.00
C ALA A 53 8.32 -3.05 -7.67
N ALA A 54 7.28 -3.67 -7.08
CA ALA A 54 6.09 -2.96 -6.62
C ALA A 54 6.41 -2.00 -5.45
N ALA A 55 7.18 -2.46 -4.47
CA ALA A 55 7.55 -1.69 -3.28
C ALA A 55 8.31 -0.40 -3.62
N ARG A 56 9.21 -0.45 -4.61
CA ARG A 56 9.93 0.74 -5.08
C ARG A 56 9.00 1.86 -5.56
N LEU A 57 7.92 1.49 -6.26
CA LEU A 57 6.94 2.44 -6.77
C LEU A 57 5.99 2.90 -5.66
N HIS A 58 5.57 1.96 -4.81
CA HIS A 58 4.73 2.21 -3.64
C HIS A 58 5.34 3.26 -2.69
N ASP A 59 6.62 3.13 -2.37
CA ASP A 59 7.32 4.07 -1.48
C ASP A 59 7.38 5.49 -2.10
N LEU A 60 7.52 5.59 -3.43
CA LEU A 60 7.44 6.87 -4.14
C LEU A 60 6.02 7.45 -4.12
N HIS A 61 4.98 6.61 -4.17
CA HIS A 61 3.61 7.10 -4.01
C HIS A 61 3.35 7.62 -2.58
N HIS A 62 3.90 6.99 -1.53
CA HIS A 62 3.85 7.55 -0.18
C HIS A 62 4.46 8.95 -0.12
N ILE A 63 5.65 9.12 -0.70
CA ILE A 63 6.36 10.40 -0.73
C ILE A 63 5.54 11.46 -1.47
N ALA A 64 5.00 11.12 -2.64
CA ALA A 64 4.24 12.05 -3.47
C ALA A 64 2.89 12.41 -2.87
N ALA A 65 2.12 11.40 -2.41
CA ALA A 65 0.77 11.56 -1.88
C ALA A 65 0.75 11.98 -0.40
N GLU A 66 1.90 11.92 0.28
CA GLU A 66 2.14 12.27 1.68
C GLU A 66 1.48 11.32 2.70
N TYR A 67 0.92 10.19 2.29
CA TYR A 67 0.34 9.21 3.21
C TYR A 67 1.41 8.56 4.09
N GLY A 68 1.11 8.39 5.38
CA GLY A 68 2.02 7.74 6.34
C GLY A 68 2.13 6.22 6.12
N THR A 69 3.05 5.59 6.83
CA THR A 69 3.25 4.12 6.87
C THR A 69 2.63 3.48 8.12
N ASP A 70 1.69 4.19 8.76
CA ASP A 70 0.86 3.65 9.84
C ASP A 70 -0.39 2.97 9.26
N TRP A 71 -1.12 2.18 10.06
CA TRP A 71 -2.29 1.45 9.58
C TRP A 71 -3.31 2.32 8.79
N PRO A 72 -3.66 3.55 9.25
CA PRO A 72 -4.47 4.45 8.43
C PRO A 72 -3.81 4.87 7.11
N GLY A 73 -2.52 5.24 7.12
CA GLY A 73 -1.80 5.69 5.94
C GLY A 73 -1.61 4.60 4.89
N GLU A 74 -1.32 3.37 5.32
CA GLU A 74 -1.32 2.17 4.47
C GLU A 74 -2.69 1.92 3.82
N GLY A 75 -3.77 2.17 4.57
CA GLY A 75 -5.13 2.11 4.02
C GLY A 75 -5.40 3.21 2.98
N GLU A 76 -4.94 4.43 3.24
CA GLU A 76 -5.08 5.56 2.30
C GLU A 76 -4.33 5.32 1.00
N ILE A 77 -3.06 4.93 1.08
CA ILE A 77 -2.26 4.68 -0.13
C ILE A 77 -2.82 3.52 -0.93
N ALA A 78 -3.25 2.43 -0.28
CA ALA A 78 -3.85 1.28 -0.94
C ALA A 78 -5.12 1.68 -1.70
N ALA A 79 -5.96 2.54 -1.11
CA ALA A 79 -7.15 3.07 -1.76
C ALA A 79 -6.82 3.98 -2.95
N TRP A 80 -5.82 4.84 -2.81
CA TRP A 80 -5.37 5.69 -3.90
C TRP A 80 -4.79 4.88 -5.07
N GLU A 81 -3.99 3.85 -4.78
CA GLU A 81 -3.36 2.98 -5.78
C GLU A 81 -4.40 2.09 -6.50
N ILE A 82 -5.37 1.51 -5.79
CA ILE A 82 -6.49 0.78 -6.40
C ILE A 82 -7.30 1.69 -7.32
N ALA A 83 -7.63 2.89 -6.85
CA ALA A 83 -8.47 3.83 -7.59
C ALA A 83 -7.81 4.37 -8.86
N SER A 84 -6.50 4.62 -8.82
CA SER A 84 -5.70 5.11 -9.95
C SER A 84 -5.19 3.96 -10.87
N GLY A 85 -5.16 2.74 -10.34
CA GLY A 85 -4.95 1.47 -11.04
C GLY A 85 -3.53 0.93 -10.91
N CYS A 86 -3.39 -0.33 -10.44
CA CYS A 86 -2.08 -0.96 -10.20
C CYS A 86 -1.41 -1.61 -11.42
N GLY A 87 -1.92 -1.35 -12.64
CA GLY A 87 -1.34 -1.87 -13.88
C GLY A 87 -1.14 -3.40 -13.87
N GLY A 88 -0.01 -3.86 -14.44
CA GLY A 88 0.40 -5.26 -14.47
C GLY A 88 1.09 -5.77 -13.19
N TYR A 89 1.19 -4.95 -12.13
CA TYR A 89 1.88 -5.33 -10.89
C TYR A 89 0.94 -6.14 -9.98
N HIS A 90 0.86 -7.45 -10.21
CA HIS A 90 0.00 -8.35 -9.41
C HIS A 90 0.29 -8.30 -7.90
N ALA A 91 1.57 -8.12 -7.51
CA ALA A 91 1.94 -7.96 -6.11
C ALA A 91 1.34 -6.68 -5.50
N ALA A 92 1.27 -5.57 -6.26
CA ALA A 92 0.62 -4.34 -5.82
C ALA A 92 -0.89 -4.55 -5.62
N TRP A 93 -1.56 -5.25 -6.55
CA TRP A 93 -2.99 -5.58 -6.39
C TRP A 93 -3.26 -6.37 -5.09
N LEU A 94 -2.48 -7.42 -4.83
CA LEU A 94 -2.68 -8.25 -3.63
C LEU A 94 -2.44 -7.46 -2.34
N LEU A 95 -1.33 -6.72 -2.27
CA LEU A 95 -0.96 -5.95 -1.08
C LEU A 95 -1.95 -4.80 -0.84
N ASN A 96 -2.38 -4.09 -1.89
CA ASN A 96 -3.34 -3.01 -1.77
C ASN A 96 -4.74 -3.52 -1.39
N LEU A 97 -5.20 -4.67 -1.87
CA LEU A 97 -6.48 -5.24 -1.40
C LEU A 97 -6.42 -5.56 0.10
N GLY A 98 -5.28 -6.06 0.58
CA GLY A 98 -5.02 -6.25 2.00
C GLY A 98 -5.06 -4.93 2.78
N GLY A 99 -4.26 -3.94 2.36
CA GLY A 99 -4.18 -2.61 2.99
C GLY A 99 -5.50 -1.85 2.97
N PHE A 100 -6.24 -1.92 1.85
CA PHE A 100 -7.58 -1.34 1.72
C PHE A 100 -8.55 -1.95 2.73
N GLY A 101 -8.59 -3.29 2.82
CA GLY A 101 -9.44 -3.99 3.78
C GLY A 101 -9.12 -3.63 5.24
N ALA A 102 -7.83 -3.58 5.62
CA ALA A 102 -7.41 -3.12 6.94
C ALA A 102 -7.81 -1.65 7.17
N GLY A 103 -7.60 -0.80 6.18
CA GLY A 103 -7.97 0.61 6.22
C GLY A 103 -9.46 0.86 6.40
N LEU A 104 -10.33 0.01 5.81
CA LEU A 104 -11.78 0.10 6.01
C LEU A 104 -12.18 -0.09 7.48
N LEU A 105 -11.42 -0.88 8.24
CA LEU A 105 -11.66 -1.10 9.67
C LEU A 105 -11.07 0.02 10.53
N VAL A 106 -9.88 0.51 10.17
CA VAL A 106 -9.12 1.46 11.00
C VAL A 106 -9.51 2.91 10.72
N ALA A 107 -9.70 3.29 9.45
CA ALA A 107 -9.91 4.67 9.04
C ALA A 107 -10.77 4.81 7.77
N PRO A 108 -12.02 4.30 7.75
CA PRO A 108 -12.84 4.19 6.53
C PRO A 108 -13.06 5.52 5.80
N ARG A 109 -13.25 6.62 6.54
CA ARG A 109 -13.42 7.96 5.95
C ARG A 109 -12.16 8.42 5.20
N ARG A 110 -10.97 8.16 5.76
CA ARG A 110 -9.68 8.50 5.15
C ARG A 110 -9.43 7.68 3.89
N VAL A 111 -9.69 6.37 3.96
CA VAL A 111 -9.64 5.45 2.81
C VAL A 111 -10.56 5.92 1.69
N PHE A 112 -11.80 6.30 1.99
CA PHE A 112 -12.73 6.81 0.97
C PHE A 112 -12.23 8.10 0.32
N LEU A 113 -11.73 9.06 1.10
CA LEU A 113 -11.16 10.30 0.55
C LEU A 113 -9.92 10.04 -0.32
N ALA A 114 -9.05 9.12 0.10
CA ALA A 114 -7.88 8.71 -0.67
C ALA A 114 -8.27 7.98 -1.97
N PHE A 115 -9.32 7.15 -1.93
CA PHE A 115 -9.91 6.54 -3.13
C PHE A 115 -10.40 7.61 -4.11
N LEU A 116 -11.16 8.61 -3.63
CA LEU A 116 -11.60 9.73 -4.47
C LEU A 116 -10.42 10.48 -5.09
N ARG A 117 -9.36 10.74 -4.30
CA ARG A 117 -8.14 11.37 -4.81
C ARG A 117 -7.49 10.51 -5.89
N GLY A 118 -7.42 9.20 -5.72
CA GLY A 118 -6.88 8.27 -6.72
C GLY A 118 -7.73 8.21 -8.00
N ARG A 119 -9.06 8.31 -7.88
CA ARG A 119 -9.98 8.43 -9.03
C ARG A 119 -9.79 9.72 -9.83
N ARG A 120 -9.11 10.73 -9.27
CA ARG A 120 -8.79 12.00 -9.93
C ARG A 120 -7.32 12.11 -10.32
N ALA A 121 -6.48 11.13 -9.96
CA ALA A 121 -5.08 11.11 -10.37
C ALA A 121 -4.99 10.99 -11.91
N LYS A 122 -4.00 11.67 -12.49
CA LYS A 122 -3.75 11.60 -13.95
C LYS A 122 -3.24 10.21 -14.35
N THR A 123 -2.39 9.63 -13.51
CA THR A 123 -1.76 8.33 -13.74
C THR A 123 -1.35 7.67 -12.41
N ASN A 124 -0.71 6.51 -12.52
CA ASN A 124 -0.10 5.77 -11.43
C ASN A 124 1.25 5.20 -11.93
N LEU A 125 2.30 5.19 -11.08
CA LEU A 125 3.62 4.68 -11.46
C LEU A 125 3.60 3.21 -11.87
N TYR A 126 2.64 2.41 -11.41
CA TYR A 126 2.48 1.01 -11.84
C TYR A 126 2.14 0.84 -13.33
N LYS A 127 1.73 1.91 -14.03
CA LYS A 127 1.44 1.84 -15.48
C LYS A 127 2.69 2.05 -16.33
N ASN A 128 3.54 2.99 -15.94
CA ASN A 128 4.67 3.45 -16.75
C ASN A 128 6.04 3.05 -16.17
N GLY A 129 6.06 2.61 -14.91
CA GLY A 129 7.29 2.41 -14.14
C GLY A 129 8.04 3.71 -13.86
N ILE A 130 9.18 3.58 -13.19
CA ILE A 130 10.19 4.64 -13.09
C ILE A 130 11.56 3.98 -13.17
N ASP A 131 12.48 4.61 -13.89
CA ASP A 131 13.87 4.17 -13.93
C ASP A 131 14.60 4.66 -12.67
N GLU A 132 15.07 3.71 -11.86
CA GLU A 132 15.83 3.94 -10.63
C GLU A 132 17.11 4.78 -10.84
N SER A 133 17.70 4.72 -12.04
CA SER A 133 18.87 5.53 -12.38
C SER A 133 18.56 7.03 -12.47
N ARG A 134 17.28 7.39 -12.68
CA ARG A 134 16.81 8.76 -12.91
C ARG A 134 16.26 9.45 -11.67
N LEU A 135 16.28 8.81 -10.51
CA LEU A 135 15.71 9.38 -9.28
C LEU A 135 16.41 10.64 -8.77
N ASP A 136 17.65 10.90 -9.20
CA ASP A 136 18.34 12.17 -8.91
C ASP A 136 17.93 13.30 -9.85
N GLN A 137 17.37 12.96 -11.02
CA GLN A 137 16.98 13.91 -12.07
C GLN A 137 15.51 14.36 -11.92
N MET A 138 14.71 13.65 -11.13
CA MET A 138 13.32 13.96 -10.87
C MET A 138 13.15 14.45 -9.44
N THR A 139 12.33 15.48 -9.25
CA THR A 139 11.98 15.99 -7.92
C THR A 139 10.61 15.49 -7.47
N VAL A 140 10.31 15.64 -6.18
CA VAL A 140 9.00 15.32 -5.61
C VAL A 140 7.89 16.15 -6.28
N GLY A 141 8.13 17.43 -6.55
CA GLY A 141 7.17 18.31 -7.23
C GLY A 141 6.83 17.81 -8.63
N ILE A 142 7.84 17.43 -9.42
CA ILE A 142 7.63 16.86 -10.77
C ILE A 142 6.77 15.59 -10.68
N LEU A 143 7.06 14.70 -9.73
CA LEU A 143 6.27 13.49 -9.53
C LEU A 143 4.81 13.80 -9.14
N ARG A 144 4.58 14.80 -8.28
CA ARG A 144 3.23 15.25 -7.90
C ARG A 144 2.46 15.81 -9.09
N ASP A 145 3.12 16.56 -9.96
CA ASP A 145 2.55 17.11 -11.19
C ASP A 145 2.17 16.02 -12.21
N GLU A 146 3.05 15.03 -12.39
CA GLU A 146 2.82 13.86 -13.25
C GLU A 146 1.64 13.03 -12.76
N LEU A 147 1.57 12.75 -11.45
CA LEU A 147 0.46 12.03 -10.83
C LEU A 147 -0.82 12.86 -10.75
N GLY A 148 -0.74 14.19 -10.90
CA GLY A 148 -1.87 15.12 -10.82
C GLY A 148 -2.38 15.35 -9.40
N LEU A 149 -1.49 15.33 -8.40
CA LEU A 149 -1.84 15.35 -6.98
C LEU A 149 -2.24 16.72 -6.43
N HIS A 150 -2.10 17.79 -7.23
CA HIS A 150 -2.50 19.15 -6.88
C HIS A 150 -4.01 19.42 -7.10
N ALA A 151 -4.70 18.54 -7.82
CA ALA A 151 -6.13 18.70 -8.10
C ALA A 151 -6.95 18.56 -6.81
N ARG A 152 -7.80 19.56 -6.52
CA ARG A 152 -8.74 19.48 -5.39
C ARG A 152 -9.84 18.46 -5.71
N VAL A 153 -10.10 17.57 -4.76
CA VAL A 153 -11.28 16.68 -4.81
C VAL A 153 -12.48 17.50 -4.34
N THR A 154 -13.32 17.96 -5.28
CA THR A 154 -14.42 18.88 -5.00
C THR A 154 -15.68 18.20 -4.48
N SER A 155 -16.06 17.04 -5.03
CA SER A 155 -17.16 16.21 -4.52
C SER A 155 -17.10 14.77 -5.04
N ALA A 156 -17.67 13.85 -4.25
CA ALA A 156 -17.90 12.47 -4.68
C ALA A 156 -19.06 12.40 -5.67
N ARG A 157 -18.89 11.63 -6.75
CA ARG A 157 -19.95 11.28 -7.70
C ARG A 157 -20.60 9.97 -7.28
N SER A 158 -21.84 9.71 -7.69
CA SER A 158 -22.51 8.42 -7.48
C SER A 158 -21.69 7.23 -8.01
N ALA A 159 -21.03 7.42 -9.16
CA ALA A 159 -20.09 6.45 -9.73
C ALA A 159 -18.90 6.16 -8.81
N ASP A 160 -18.41 7.14 -8.06
CA ASP A 160 -17.30 6.92 -7.11
C ASP A 160 -17.76 6.05 -5.93
N LEU A 161 -18.97 6.26 -5.43
CA LEU A 161 -19.56 5.43 -4.37
C LEU A 161 -19.76 3.99 -4.84
N ALA A 162 -20.31 3.80 -6.04
CA ALA A 162 -20.51 2.48 -6.62
C ALA A 162 -19.18 1.73 -6.81
N LEU A 163 -18.16 2.40 -7.35
CA LEU A 163 -16.84 1.79 -7.55
C LEU A 163 -16.11 1.53 -6.24
N PHE A 164 -16.24 2.42 -5.25
CA PHE A 164 -15.71 2.17 -3.91
C PHE A 164 -16.34 0.93 -3.30
N GLY A 165 -17.67 0.83 -3.33
CA GLY A 165 -18.41 -0.34 -2.87
C GLY A 165 -18.02 -1.62 -3.60
N LEU A 166 -17.81 -1.55 -4.92
CA LEU A 166 -17.31 -2.68 -5.72
C LEU A 166 -15.94 -3.15 -5.25
N TRP A 167 -15.02 -2.24 -4.93
CA TRP A 167 -13.67 -2.59 -4.43
C TRP A 167 -13.64 -3.07 -2.98
N CYS A 168 -14.66 -2.76 -2.17
CA CYS A 168 -14.81 -3.37 -0.85
C CYS A 168 -14.96 -4.89 -0.94
N ILE A 169 -15.64 -5.43 -1.98
CA ILE A 169 -15.89 -6.87 -2.11
C ILE A 169 -14.59 -7.68 -2.20
N PRO A 170 -13.72 -7.51 -3.22
CA PRO A 170 -12.47 -8.26 -3.30
C PRO A 170 -11.54 -7.96 -2.11
N SER A 171 -11.58 -6.74 -1.56
CA SER A 171 -10.81 -6.39 -0.37
C SER A 171 -11.27 -7.14 0.88
N ILE A 172 -12.56 -7.46 1.02
CA ILE A 172 -13.04 -8.31 2.13
C ILE A 172 -12.69 -9.78 1.87
N LEU A 173 -12.83 -10.22 0.62
CA LEU A 173 -12.50 -11.60 0.22
C LEU A 173 -11.05 -11.96 0.49
N THR A 174 -10.09 -11.03 0.34
CA THR A 174 -8.67 -11.29 0.66
C THR A 174 -8.43 -11.56 2.15
N TRP A 175 -9.31 -11.11 3.05
CA TRP A 175 -9.21 -11.37 4.48
C TRP A 175 -9.98 -12.63 4.93
N LEU A 176 -10.90 -13.18 4.14
CA LEU A 176 -11.67 -14.39 4.48
C LEU A 176 -10.85 -15.65 4.76
N PRO A 177 -9.69 -15.89 4.11
CA PRO A 177 -8.87 -17.06 4.42
C PRO A 177 -8.29 -17.06 5.84
N LEU A 178 -8.06 -15.89 6.44
CA LEU A 178 -7.49 -15.79 7.80
C LEU A 178 -8.36 -16.44 8.88
N PRO A 179 -9.65 -16.10 9.04
CA PRO A 179 -10.51 -16.78 10.02
C PRO A 179 -10.67 -18.27 9.71
N LEU A 180 -10.68 -18.69 8.43
CA LEU A 180 -10.73 -20.11 8.08
C LEU A 180 -9.49 -20.86 8.57
N VAL A 181 -8.29 -20.31 8.37
CA VAL A 181 -7.04 -20.88 8.88
C VAL A 181 -7.07 -20.96 10.40
N VAL A 182 -7.54 -19.91 11.09
CA VAL A 182 -7.68 -19.93 12.56
C VAL A 182 -8.62 -21.04 13.02
N LEU A 183 -9.79 -21.20 12.37
CA LEU A 183 -10.74 -22.27 12.68
C LEU A 183 -10.14 -23.66 12.46
N VAL A 184 -9.39 -23.86 11.36
CA VAL A 184 -8.70 -25.13 11.09
C VAL A 184 -7.65 -25.42 12.16
N VAL A 185 -6.83 -24.43 12.55
CA VAL A 185 -5.83 -24.58 13.60
C VAL A 185 -6.48 -24.92 14.95
N LEU A 186 -7.56 -24.21 15.32
CA LEU A 186 -8.32 -24.50 16.54
C LEU A 186 -8.91 -25.92 16.53
N TRP A 187 -9.48 -26.33 15.39
CA TRP A 187 -10.00 -27.69 15.22
C TRP A 187 -8.89 -28.75 15.37
N LEU A 188 -7.72 -28.52 14.79
CA LEU A 188 -6.57 -29.42 14.93
C LEU A 188 -6.10 -29.53 16.39
N ILE A 189 -6.05 -28.41 17.12
CA ILE A 189 -5.69 -28.38 18.56
C ILE A 189 -6.71 -29.18 19.39
N VAL A 190 -8.01 -28.93 19.18
CA VAL A 190 -9.08 -29.64 19.88
C VAL A 190 -9.01 -31.14 19.57
N ARG A 191 -8.86 -31.51 18.28
CA ARG A 191 -8.74 -32.90 17.85
C ARG A 191 -7.51 -33.60 18.44
N ALA A 192 -6.38 -32.92 18.55
CA ALA A 192 -5.18 -33.46 19.17
C ALA A 192 -5.39 -33.75 20.66
N LYS A 193 -6.03 -32.82 21.39
CA LYS A 193 -6.37 -32.99 22.81
C LYS A 193 -7.29 -34.19 23.07
N HIS A 194 -8.27 -34.43 22.19
CA HIS A 194 -9.17 -35.57 22.29
C HIS A 194 -8.55 -36.92 21.90
N ARG A 195 -7.39 -36.96 21.23
CA ARG A 195 -6.68 -38.22 20.91
C ARG A 195 -5.74 -38.70 22.00
N THR A 196 -5.42 -37.85 22.96
CA THR A 196 -4.51 -38.13 24.07
C THR A 196 -5.24 -38.31 25.41
N SER A 197 -6.58 -38.32 25.42
CA SER A 197 -7.44 -38.69 26.55
C SER A 197 -8.13 -40.01 26.24
#